data_AF-A0A964RJ73-F1
#
_entry.id   AF-A0A964RJ73-F1
#
_cell.length_a   1.000
_cell.length_b   1.000
_cell.length_c   1.000
_cell.angle_alpha   90.00
_cell.angle_beta   90.00
_cell.angle_gamma   90.00
#
_symmetry.space_group_name_H-M   'P 1'
#
loop_
_entity.id
_entity.type
_entity.pdbx_description
1 polymer ?
#
loop_
_entity_poly.entity_id
_entity_poly.type
_entity_poly.pdbx_seq_one_letter_code
_entity_poly.pdbx_strand_id
1 'polypeptide(L)' 'MNMTKEAIKKLVDEQFDGSYNKCARNLDLAPSTVCRIANGISKAGIKVITSVMKYCSEKDINYDKYINLS' A
#
# COMPACT_ATOMS: atom_id res chain seq x y z
N MET A 1 -9.57 10.11 3.78
CA MET A 1 -8.52 9.05 3.81
C MET A 1 -8.80 7.94 2.81
N ASN A 2 -8.09 7.97 1.69
CA ASN A 2 -8.21 7.03 0.59
C ASN A 2 -6.82 6.71 0.01
N MET A 3 -6.68 5.52 -0.57
CA MET A 3 -5.48 5.11 -1.30
C MET A 3 -5.90 4.56 -2.66
N THR A 4 -5.37 5.18 -3.73
CA THR A 4 -5.73 4.81 -5.11
C THR A 4 -4.93 3.61 -5.59
N LYS A 5 -5.35 3.01 -6.72
CA LYS A 5 -4.60 1.91 -7.36
C LYS A 5 -3.20 2.36 -7.79
N GLU A 6 -3.07 3.61 -8.26
CA GLU A 6 -1.81 4.22 -8.66
C GLU A 6 -0.88 4.39 -7.45
N ALA A 7 -1.42 4.81 -6.31
CA ALA A 7 -0.64 4.95 -5.09
C ALA A 7 -0.10 3.62 -4.57
N ILE A 8 -0.91 2.54 -4.63
CA ILE A 8 -0.43 1.23 -4.21
C ILE A 8 0.62 0.66 -5.17
N LYS A 9 0.48 0.89 -6.49
CA LYS A 9 1.52 0.54 -7.46
C LYS A 9 2.82 1.28 -7.18
N LYS A 10 2.73 2.59 -6.96
CA LYS A 10 3.88 3.42 -6.61
C LYS A 10 4.57 2.94 -5.33
N LEU A 11 3.82 2.61 -4.29
CA LEU A 11 4.37 2.02 -3.06
C LEU A 11 5.12 0.70 -3.35
N VAL A 12 4.52 -0.18 -4.15
CA VAL A 12 5.11 -1.48 -4.53
C VAL A 12 6.40 -1.29 -5.33
N ASP A 13 6.42 -0.36 -6.27
CA ASP A 13 7.59 -0.09 -7.10
C ASP A 13 8.72 0.55 -6.28
N GLU A 14 8.42 1.60 -5.50
CA GLU A 14 9.44 2.37 -4.77
C GLU A 14 9.98 1.67 -3.52
N GLN A 15 9.14 0.89 -2.82
CA GLN A 15 9.51 0.30 -1.52
C GLN A 15 9.76 -1.20 -1.57
N PHE A 16 9.31 -1.88 -2.64
CA PHE A 16 9.31 -3.33 -2.71
C PHE A 16 9.80 -3.89 -4.05
N ASP A 17 10.51 -3.09 -4.85
CA ASP A 17 11.08 -3.47 -6.15
C ASP A 17 10.04 -4.06 -7.12
N GLY A 18 8.81 -3.54 -7.11
CA GLY A 18 7.73 -4.05 -7.96
C GLY A 18 7.08 -5.35 -7.45
N SER A 19 7.52 -5.88 -6.31
CA SER A 19 7.04 -7.17 -5.81
C SER A 19 5.82 -7.04 -4.90
N TYR A 20 4.64 -7.39 -5.44
CA TYR A 20 3.40 -7.46 -4.67
C TYR A 20 3.49 -8.43 -3.48
N ASN A 21 4.23 -9.53 -3.61
CA ASN A 21 4.41 -10.50 -2.53
C ASN A 21 5.25 -9.92 -1.38
N LYS A 22 6.35 -9.21 -1.69
CA LYS A 22 7.16 -8.54 -0.66
C LYS A 22 6.34 -7.45 0.04
N CYS A 23 5.60 -6.65 -0.72
CA CYS A 23 4.72 -5.62 -0.19
C CYS A 23 3.69 -6.23 0.78
N ALA A 24 2.95 -7.25 0.33
CA ALA A 24 1.94 -7.91 1.15
C ALA A 24 2.51 -8.48 2.45
N ARG A 25 3.69 -9.13 2.39
CA ARG A 25 4.35 -9.71 3.56
C ARG A 25 4.80 -8.64 4.57
N ASN A 26 5.34 -7.52 4.11
CA ASN A 26 5.78 -6.44 5.00
C ASN A 26 4.60 -5.67 5.60
N LEU A 27 3.46 -5.63 4.91
CA LEU A 27 2.23 -4.99 5.39
C LEU A 27 1.31 -5.93 6.19
N ASP A 28 1.69 -7.19 6.41
CA ASP A 28 0.83 -8.23 7.01
C ASP A 28 -0.54 -8.38 6.30
N LEU A 29 -0.49 -8.41 4.96
CA LEU A 29 -1.64 -8.55 4.08
C LEU A 29 -1.52 -9.82 3.23
N ALA A 30 -2.66 -10.29 2.71
CA ALA A 30 -2.65 -11.30 1.67
C ALA A 30 -2.16 -10.71 0.34
N PRO A 31 -1.30 -11.41 -0.43
CA PRO A 31 -0.86 -10.96 -1.76
C PRO A 31 -2.01 -10.64 -2.73
N SER A 32 -3.11 -11.40 -2.62
CA SER A 32 -4.33 -11.18 -3.40
C SER A 32 -4.98 -9.83 -3.11
N THR A 33 -4.93 -9.34 -1.87
CA THR A 33 -5.45 -8.02 -1.49
C THR A 33 -4.68 -6.91 -2.19
N VAL A 34 -3.34 -6.94 -2.12
CA VAL A 34 -2.48 -5.94 -2.77
C VAL A 34 -2.69 -5.96 -4.29
N CYS A 35 -2.68 -7.15 -4.89
CA CYS A 35 -2.89 -7.33 -6.32
C CYS A 35 -4.26 -6.81 -6.80
N ARG A 36 -5.35 -7.10 -6.07
CA ARG A 36 -6.69 -6.61 -6.43
C ARG A 36 -6.78 -5.08 -6.37
N ILE A 37 -6.18 -4.45 -5.37
CA ILE A 37 -6.18 -2.98 -5.25
C ILE A 37 -5.33 -2.35 -6.36
N ALA A 38 -4.13 -2.88 -6.60
CA ALA A 38 -3.26 -2.42 -7.69
C ALA A 38 -3.94 -2.51 -9.06
N ASN A 39 -4.76 -3.54 -9.29
CA ASN A 39 -5.52 -3.69 -10.53
C ASN A 39 -6.85 -2.92 -10.55
N GLY A 40 -7.20 -2.22 -9.48
CA GLY A 40 -8.46 -1.46 -9.37
C GLY A 40 -9.71 -2.34 -9.21
N ILE A 41 -9.54 -3.63 -8.91
CA ILE A 41 -10.62 -4.59 -8.65
C ILE A 41 -11.26 -4.33 -7.28
N SER A 42 -10.48 -3.78 -6.33
CA SER A 42 -10.96 -3.48 -4.98
C SER A 42 -10.39 -2.16 -4.48
N LYS A 43 -11.11 -1.49 -3.58
CA LYS A 43 -10.62 -0.30 -2.90
C LYS A 43 -9.73 -0.70 -1.71
N ALA A 44 -8.75 0.13 -1.38
CA ALA A 44 -7.99 -0.03 -0.15
C ALA A 44 -8.89 0.23 1.06
N GLY A 45 -9.16 -0.82 1.84
CA GLY A 45 -9.88 -0.68 3.11
C GLY A 45 -9.00 -0.09 4.22
N ILE A 46 -9.63 0.29 5.33
CA ILE A 46 -8.94 0.92 6.47
C ILE A 46 -7.75 0.10 6.99
N LYS A 47 -7.83 -1.24 6.98
CA LYS A 47 -6.72 -2.12 7.37
C LYS A 47 -5.50 -1.95 6.47
N VAL A 48 -5.70 -1.82 5.16
CA VAL A 48 -4.59 -1.63 4.21
C VAL A 48 -3.94 -0.28 4.46
N ILE A 49 -4.76 0.77 4.57
CA ILE A 49 -4.26 2.13 4.75
C ILE A 49 -3.47 2.26 6.05
N THR A 50 -4.01 1.77 7.17
CA THR A 50 -3.32 1.78 8.47
C THR A 50 -2.04 0.95 8.47
N SER A 51 -2.01 -0.19 7.76
CA SER A 51 -0.78 -0.99 7.61
C SER A 51 0.29 -0.26 6.80
N VAL A 52 -0.10 0.45 5.75
CA VAL A 52 0.81 1.30 4.96
C VAL A 52 1.35 2.46 5.80
N MET A 53 0.49 3.16 6.55
CA MET A 53 0.93 4.23 7.46
C MET A 53 1.93 3.70 8.48
N LYS A 54 1.64 2.55 9.11
CA LYS A 54 2.53 1.92 10.08
C LYS A 54 3.89 1.59 9.46
N TYR A 55 3.91 0.92 8.31
CA TYR A 55 5.14 0.62 7.58
C TYR A 55 5.95 1.87 7.26
N CYS A 56 5.28 2.91 6.75
CA CYS A 56 5.93 4.18 6.44
C CYS A 56 6.51 4.85 7.70
N SER A 57 5.78 4.88 8.81
CA SER A 57 6.26 5.43 10.09
C SER A 57 7.46 4.66 10.64
N GLU A 58 7.47 3.33 10.56
CA GLU A 58 8.59 2.49 11.02
C GLU A 58 9.86 2.66 10.18
N LYS A 59 9.72 3.16 8.95
CA LYS A 59 10.81 3.34 7.97
C LYS A 59 11.17 4.81 7.73
N ASP A 60 10.59 5.73 8.48
CA ASP A 60 10.74 7.19 8.29
C ASP A 60 10.39 7.65 6.85
N ILE A 61 9.38 7.03 6.26
CA ILE A 61 8.85 7.37 4.94
C ILE A 61 7.64 8.28 5.12
N ASN A 62 7.59 9.37 4.34
CA ASN A 62 6.39 10.20 4.29
C ASN A 62 5.23 9.45 3.59
N TYR A 63 4.22 9.03 4.37
CA TYR A 63 3.05 8.30 3.88
C TYR A 63 2.07 9.14 3.06
N ASP A 64 2.12 10.47 3.13
CA ASP A 64 1.28 11.37 2.33
C ASP A 64 1.56 11.23 0.83
N LYS A 65 2.71 10.64 0.47
CA LYS A 65 3.05 10.25 -0.92
C LYS A 65 2.11 9.18 -1.49
N TYR A 66 1.48 8.38 -0.62
CA TYR A 66 0.70 7.21 -0.99
C TYR A 66 -0.77 7.30 -0.51
N ILE A 67 -1.07 8.10 0.50
CA ILE A 67 -2.40 8.17 1.12
C ILE A 67 -2.92 9.60 1.01
N ASN A 68 -4.10 9.75 0.41
CA ASN A 68 -4.79 11.03 0.39
C ASN A 68 -5.67 11.14 1.65
N LEU A 69 -5.33 12.09 2.54
CA LEU A 69 -6.05 12.30 3.80
C LEU A 69 -7.36 13.07 3.63
N SER A 70 -7.53 13.76 2.50
CA SER A 70 -8.70 14.55 2.15
C SER A 70 -9.98 13.72 1.97
#